data_AF-A0A8F9WDB9-F1
#
_entry.id   AF-A0A8F9WDB9-F1
#
_cell.length_a   1.000
_cell.length_b   1.000
_cell.length_c   1.000
_cell.angle_alpha   90.00
_cell.angle_beta   90.00
_cell.angle_gamma   90.00
#
_symmetry.space_group_name_H-M   'P 1'
#
loop_
_entity.id
_entity.type
_entity.pdbx_description
1 polymer ?
#
loop_
_entity_poly.entity_id
_entity_poly.type
_entity_poly.pdbx_seq_one_letter_code
_entity_poly.pdbx_strand_id
1 'polypeptide(L)'
;MKTTRLFYMIILSLWISSCKPENKENGKQQTAAEITSSSKAGKAEKRAQDIDLSQYSRLVPVELKDSKSTDVLKKYGIEFSGNCYSCDLAVIKINEKNFDIVNVCDENDFERFKKFNYENSGNILKIATAETTFIFTKVEKEPVYQLKIEGKQPDFKNKRISQFYTPENLINKFEEHDCGDFEG
;
A
#
# COMPACT_ATOMS: atom_id res chain seq x y z
N MET A 1 6.69 6.10 -59.81
CA MET A 1 5.50 5.21 -59.81
C MET A 1 4.67 5.64 -58.59
N LYS A 2 3.43 6.17 -58.64
CA LYS A 2 2.17 5.68 -59.29
C LYS A 2 1.93 4.19 -58.95
N THR A 3 0.82 3.66 -58.45
CA THR A 3 -0.57 4.10 -58.10
C THR A 3 -1.23 2.93 -57.32
N THR A 4 -2.36 2.96 -56.58
CA THR A 4 -3.41 3.96 -56.30
C THR A 4 -4.15 3.59 -54.97
N ARG A 5 -5.07 4.45 -54.48
CA ARG A 5 -5.99 4.23 -53.31
C ARG A 5 -7.09 3.17 -53.56
N LEU A 6 -7.71 2.65 -52.49
CA LEU A 6 -9.18 2.52 -52.32
C LEU A 6 -9.45 2.12 -50.85
N PHE A 7 -9.93 3.00 -49.94
CA PHE A 7 -11.33 3.40 -49.70
C PHE A 7 -12.32 2.23 -49.46
N TYR A 8 -12.70 2.03 -48.20
CA TYR A 8 -14.08 1.71 -47.84
C TYR A 8 -14.47 2.46 -46.55
N MET A 9 -15.64 3.09 -46.59
CA MET A 9 -16.27 3.85 -45.50
C MET A 9 -17.54 3.10 -45.06
N ILE A 10 -18.29 3.67 -44.11
CA ILE A 10 -19.60 3.23 -43.56
C ILE A 10 -19.47 2.40 -42.27
N ILE A 11 -20.16 2.65 -41.15
CA ILE A 11 -20.77 3.82 -40.45
C ILE A 11 -21.71 3.23 -39.36
N LEU A 12 -21.74 3.86 -38.17
CA LEU A 12 -22.73 3.77 -37.09
C LEU A 12 -23.29 2.40 -36.60
N SER A 13 -23.22 2.21 -35.27
CA SER A 13 -24.39 2.54 -34.43
C SER A 13 -23.98 2.83 -32.98
N LEU A 14 -24.40 3.96 -32.42
CA LEU A 14 -24.30 4.23 -30.98
C LEU A 14 -25.38 3.44 -30.23
N TRP A 15 -25.04 2.88 -29.07
CA TRP A 15 -26.00 2.52 -28.02
C TRP A 15 -25.52 3.04 -26.67
N ILE A 16 -25.95 4.25 -26.34
CA ILE A 16 -25.84 4.83 -24.98
C ILE A 16 -27.20 4.64 -24.29
N SER A 17 -27.35 3.55 -23.54
CA SER A 17 -28.50 3.35 -22.68
C SER A 17 -28.32 4.12 -21.38
N SER A 18 -28.84 5.35 -21.35
CA SER A 18 -28.92 6.18 -20.15
C SER A 18 -30.02 5.65 -19.23
N CYS A 19 -29.66 5.24 -18.01
CA CYS A 19 -30.61 4.92 -16.94
C CYS A 19 -30.49 5.94 -15.80
N LYS A 20 -31.51 6.80 -15.65
CA LYS A 20 -31.78 7.56 -14.43
C LYS A 20 -33.30 7.62 -14.17
N PRO A 21 -33.74 7.83 -12.92
CA PRO A 21 -34.95 7.17 -12.41
C PRO A 21 -36.25 7.93 -12.68
N GLU A 22 -37.33 7.15 -12.80
CA GLU A 22 -38.71 7.63 -12.81
C GLU A 22 -39.14 7.97 -11.37
N ASN A 23 -39.40 9.25 -11.09
CA ASN A 23 -39.98 9.71 -9.84
C ASN A 23 -41.48 9.95 -10.04
N LYS A 24 -42.33 9.27 -9.27
CA LYS A 24 -43.78 9.50 -9.27
C LYS A 24 -44.18 10.31 -8.06
N GLU A 25 -44.41 11.61 -8.26
CA GLU A 25 -45.25 12.37 -7.34
C GLU A 25 -46.70 11.91 -7.46
N ASN A 26 -47.33 11.63 -6.32
CA ASN A 26 -48.73 11.96 -6.12
C ASN A 26 -48.93 12.30 -4.64
N GLY A 27 -49.19 13.57 -4.34
CA GLY A 27 -49.13 14.07 -2.96
C GLY A 27 -50.45 14.00 -2.22
N LYS A 28 -50.41 14.29 -0.91
CA LYS A 28 -51.17 15.40 -0.29
C LYS A 28 -50.82 15.64 1.18
N GLN A 29 -50.65 16.94 1.49
CA GLN A 29 -50.92 17.65 2.76
C GLN A 29 -50.26 17.24 4.09
N GLN A 30 -49.56 18.24 4.67
CA GLN A 30 -49.65 18.75 6.06
C GLN A 30 -49.97 17.75 7.19
N THR A 31 -49.26 17.78 8.32
CA THR A 31 -49.25 18.93 9.26
C THR A 31 -48.04 18.85 10.21
N ALA A 32 -47.65 19.96 10.84
CA ALA A 32 -46.56 20.00 11.81
C ALA A 32 -46.95 19.42 13.19
N ALA A 33 -46.04 18.68 13.82
CA ALA A 33 -46.00 18.46 15.26
C ALA A 33 -44.56 18.20 15.71
N GLU A 34 -44.11 18.93 16.73
CA GLU A 34 -42.78 18.84 17.34
C GLU A 34 -42.81 17.85 18.50
N ILE A 35 -42.05 16.74 18.44
CA ILE A 35 -41.73 15.92 19.63
C ILE A 35 -40.26 15.47 19.56
N THR A 36 -39.50 15.88 20.56
CA THR A 36 -38.13 15.42 20.85
C THR A 36 -38.13 14.00 21.40
N SER A 37 -37.40 13.06 20.79
CA SER A 37 -36.98 11.83 21.48
C SER A 37 -35.64 11.27 20.98
N SER A 38 -34.73 11.16 21.93
CA SER A 38 -33.34 10.70 21.83
C SER A 38 -33.13 9.26 21.32
N SER A 39 -31.89 9.03 20.87
CA SER A 39 -31.22 7.73 20.67
C SER A 39 -31.61 6.94 19.40
N LYS A 40 -30.69 6.17 18.80
CA LYS A 40 -29.42 5.66 19.34
C LYS A 40 -28.34 5.66 18.26
N ALA A 41 -27.17 6.23 18.57
CA ALA A 41 -25.99 6.11 17.71
C ALA A 41 -25.51 4.66 17.74
N GLY A 42 -25.86 3.89 16.71
CA GLY A 42 -25.31 2.56 16.45
C GLY A 42 -23.87 2.67 15.94
N LYS A 43 -22.91 3.04 16.82
CA LYS A 43 -21.51 2.72 16.57
C LYS A 43 -21.40 1.19 16.60
N ALA A 44 -21.44 0.58 15.43
CA ALA A 44 -20.92 -0.76 15.23
C ALA A 44 -19.41 -0.68 15.44
N GLU A 45 -19.00 -0.81 16.71
CA GLU A 45 -17.61 -1.00 17.09
C GLU A 45 -17.18 -2.35 16.51
N LYS A 46 -16.58 -2.31 15.30
CA LYS A 46 -15.86 -3.45 14.74
C LYS A 46 -14.90 -3.89 15.83
N ARG A 47 -15.14 -5.07 16.44
CA ARG A 47 -14.11 -5.75 17.22
C ARG A 47 -12.88 -5.79 16.34
N ALA A 48 -11.78 -5.20 16.81
CA ALA A 48 -10.49 -5.44 16.21
C ALA A 48 -10.32 -6.95 16.12
N GLN A 49 -10.10 -7.46 14.91
CA GLN A 49 -9.61 -8.82 14.79
C GLN A 49 -8.25 -8.86 15.46
N ASP A 50 -7.99 -9.93 16.20
CA ASP A 50 -6.66 -10.20 16.77
C ASP A 50 -5.73 -10.53 15.58
N ILE A 51 -5.13 -9.49 15.02
CA ILE A 51 -4.28 -9.57 13.83
C ILE A 51 -2.84 -9.70 14.32
N ASP A 52 -2.25 -10.86 14.09
CA ASP A 52 -0.82 -11.04 14.33
C ASP A 52 0.00 -10.13 13.40
N LEU A 53 0.62 -9.10 14.00
CA LEU A 53 1.53 -8.16 13.34
C LEU A 53 3.00 -8.60 13.43
N SER A 54 3.31 -9.77 14.00
CA SER A 54 4.69 -10.26 14.19
C SER A 54 5.51 -10.26 12.89
N GLN A 55 4.89 -10.68 11.78
CA GLN A 55 5.50 -10.73 10.44
C GLN A 55 5.75 -9.35 9.81
N TYR A 56 5.27 -8.28 10.45
CA TYR A 56 5.39 -6.88 10.03
C TYR A 56 6.18 -6.03 11.05
N SER A 57 6.70 -6.66 12.12
CA SER A 57 7.38 -6.00 13.24
C SER A 57 8.61 -5.18 12.83
N ARG A 58 9.44 -5.72 11.91
CA ARG A 58 10.49 -4.99 11.20
C ARG A 58 10.60 -5.54 9.77
N LEU A 59 10.23 -4.71 8.79
CA LEU A 59 10.38 -5.00 7.37
C LEU A 59 11.55 -4.18 6.81
N VAL A 60 12.48 -4.88 6.16
CA VAL A 60 13.65 -4.28 5.49
C VAL A 60 13.42 -4.19 3.98
N PRO A 61 13.96 -3.14 3.33
CA PRO A 61 13.82 -2.94 1.89
C PRO A 61 14.59 -4.00 1.09
N VAL A 62 13.96 -4.51 0.03
CA VAL A 62 14.57 -5.40 -0.96
C VAL A 62 14.24 -4.91 -2.36
N GLU A 63 15.10 -5.24 -3.33
CA GLU A 63 14.89 -4.89 -4.74
C GLU A 63 14.70 -6.15 -5.59
N LEU A 64 14.07 -5.97 -6.76
CA LEU A 64 13.86 -7.03 -7.74
C LEU A 64 15.13 -7.20 -8.58
N LYS A 65 15.85 -8.32 -8.39
CA LYS A 65 17.12 -8.64 -9.06
C LYS A 65 16.89 -9.39 -10.37
N ASP A 66 16.24 -10.56 -10.31
CA ASP A 66 15.86 -11.34 -11.50
C ASP A 66 14.35 -11.61 -11.56
N SER A 67 13.64 -10.74 -12.26
CA SER A 67 12.20 -10.87 -12.56
C SER A 67 11.76 -12.21 -13.19
N LYS A 68 12.69 -12.99 -13.78
CA LYS A 68 12.41 -14.28 -14.44
C LYS A 68 12.66 -15.48 -13.52
N SER A 69 13.35 -15.30 -12.39
CA SER A 69 13.57 -16.37 -11.43
C SER A 69 12.24 -16.84 -10.83
N THR A 70 12.13 -18.16 -10.65
CA THR A 70 11.05 -18.79 -9.86
C THR A 70 11.45 -19.04 -8.40
N ASP A 71 12.74 -18.89 -8.10
CA ASP A 71 13.28 -18.88 -6.74
C ASP A 71 13.23 -17.44 -6.19
N VAL A 72 12.41 -17.23 -5.16
CA VAL A 72 12.17 -15.91 -4.54
C VAL A 72 13.45 -15.31 -3.97
N LEU A 73 14.37 -16.14 -3.47
CA LEU A 73 15.62 -15.70 -2.84
C LEU A 73 16.66 -15.17 -3.84
N LYS A 74 16.43 -15.43 -5.14
CA LYS A 74 17.21 -14.91 -6.28
C LYS A 74 16.46 -13.86 -7.08
N LYS A 75 15.13 -13.97 -7.10
CA LYS A 75 14.25 -12.99 -7.72
C LYS A 75 14.38 -11.63 -7.04
N TYR A 76 14.50 -11.63 -5.72
CA TYR A 76 14.75 -10.45 -4.91
C TYR A 76 16.14 -10.51 -4.27
N GLY A 77 16.67 -9.35 -3.88
CA GLY A 77 17.93 -9.23 -3.15
C GLY A 77 17.94 -8.00 -2.26
N ILE A 78 18.97 -7.88 -1.41
CA ILE A 78 19.20 -6.66 -0.61
C ILE A 78 19.30 -5.46 -1.56
N GLU A 79 18.57 -4.37 -1.26
CA GLU A 79 18.73 -3.12 -2.00
C GLU A 79 20.07 -2.48 -1.65
N PHE A 80 21.07 -2.69 -2.50
CA PHE A 80 22.45 -2.51 -2.12
C PHE A 80 22.82 -1.03 -1.92
N SER A 81 22.52 -0.20 -2.92
CA SER A 81 22.96 1.20 -2.94
C SER A 81 22.36 2.05 -1.82
N GLY A 82 21.07 1.85 -1.53
CA GLY A 82 20.40 2.60 -0.47
C GLY A 82 20.74 2.16 0.96
N ASN A 83 21.16 0.89 1.13
CA ASN A 83 21.58 0.35 2.43
C ASN A 83 23.07 0.61 2.72
N CYS A 84 23.99 0.31 1.79
CA CYS A 84 25.44 0.43 2.05
C CYS A 84 26.01 1.84 1.77
N TYR A 85 25.47 2.62 0.82
CA TYR A 85 26.10 3.87 0.35
C TYR A 85 25.29 5.14 0.60
N SER A 86 24.02 5.16 0.21
CA SER A 86 23.20 6.37 0.34
C SER A 86 22.64 6.55 1.74
N CYS A 87 22.56 5.47 2.55
CA CYS A 87 21.92 5.45 3.86
C CYS A 87 20.55 6.14 3.85
N ASP A 88 19.80 5.99 2.75
CA ASP A 88 18.61 6.80 2.46
C ASP A 88 17.31 6.01 2.54
N LEU A 89 17.36 4.71 2.81
CA LEU A 89 16.18 3.84 2.80
C LEU A 89 15.39 3.84 4.10
N ALA A 90 14.08 3.61 3.93
CA ALA A 90 13.14 3.39 5.02
C ALA A 90 12.99 1.90 5.38
N VAL A 91 13.33 1.55 6.62
CA VAL A 91 12.82 0.36 7.32
C VAL A 91 11.42 0.68 7.85
N ILE A 92 10.52 -0.30 7.75
CA ILE A 92 9.16 -0.17 8.30
C ILE A 92 9.05 -0.97 9.59
N LYS A 93 8.48 -0.38 10.65
CA LYS A 93 8.19 -1.10 11.91
C LYS A 93 6.73 -0.94 12.31
N ILE A 94 6.04 -2.05 12.53
CA ILE A 94 4.61 -2.07 12.84
C ILE A 94 4.35 -2.89 14.11
N ASN A 95 3.64 -2.30 15.05
CA ASN A 95 3.04 -3.00 16.19
C ASN A 95 1.67 -2.39 16.50
N GLU A 96 0.96 -2.91 17.50
CA GLU A 96 -0.38 -2.43 17.88
C GLU A 96 -0.45 -0.92 18.24
N LYS A 97 0.67 -0.32 18.64
CA LYS A 97 0.71 1.04 19.24
C LYS A 97 1.40 2.08 18.36
N ASN A 98 2.37 1.65 17.54
CA ASN A 98 3.19 2.52 16.70
C ASN A 98 3.37 1.89 15.32
N PHE A 99 3.30 2.75 14.31
CA PHE A 99 3.73 2.47 12.94
C PHE A 99 4.82 3.49 12.61
N ASP A 100 6.04 3.01 12.40
CA ASP A 100 7.24 3.83 12.25
C ASP A 100 7.89 3.63 10.89
N ILE A 101 8.30 4.75 10.28
CA ILE A 101 9.16 4.82 9.10
C ILE A 101 10.54 5.25 9.61
N VAL A 102 11.53 4.37 9.55
CA VAL A 102 12.85 4.53 10.21
C VAL A 102 13.95 4.55 9.17
N ASN A 103 14.96 5.43 9.31
CA ASN A 103 16.15 5.39 8.46
C ASN A 103 16.94 4.09 8.71
N VAL A 104 17.47 3.47 7.65
CA VAL A 104 18.18 2.19 7.79
C VAL A 104 19.53 2.27 8.52
N CYS A 105 20.19 3.44 8.51
CA CYS A 105 21.47 3.68 9.16
C CYS A 105 21.37 4.43 10.51
N ASP A 106 20.25 5.12 10.80
CA ASP A 106 19.98 5.75 12.10
C ASP A 106 18.58 5.41 12.63
N GLU A 107 18.54 4.51 13.61
CA GLU A 107 17.34 4.10 14.34
C GLU A 107 16.66 5.23 15.15
N ASN A 108 17.33 6.38 15.34
CA ASN A 108 16.76 7.57 15.98
C ASN A 108 16.09 8.53 14.98
N ASP A 109 16.43 8.41 13.69
CA ASP A 109 15.80 9.18 12.62
C ASP A 109 14.55 8.42 12.13
N PHE A 110 13.40 8.72 12.73
CA PHE A 110 12.12 8.06 12.42
C PHE A 110 10.92 9.03 12.40
N GLU A 111 9.94 8.72 11.57
CA GLU A 111 8.59 9.28 11.65
C GLU A 111 7.63 8.26 12.26
N ARG A 112 6.89 8.65 13.30
CA ARG A 112 6.01 7.75 14.08
C ARG A 112 4.55 8.15 14.01
N PHE A 113 3.73 7.26 13.45
CA PHE A 113 2.29 7.34 13.49
C PHE A 113 1.78 6.63 14.77
N LYS A 114 1.25 7.42 15.73
CA LYS A 114 0.54 6.91 16.92
C LYS A 114 -0.97 6.78 16.74
N LYS A 115 -1.50 7.31 15.63
CA LYS A 115 -2.93 7.29 15.28
C LYS A 115 -3.05 6.70 13.88
N PHE A 116 -3.24 5.39 13.83
CA PHE A 116 -3.48 4.63 12.62
C PHE A 116 -4.48 3.53 12.94
N ASN A 117 -5.17 3.05 11.92
CA ASN A 117 -5.95 1.82 11.96
C ASN A 117 -5.27 0.81 11.03
N TYR A 118 -5.42 -0.48 11.30
CA TYR A 118 -4.98 -1.53 10.41
C TYR A 118 -6.09 -2.55 10.15
N GLU A 119 -6.13 -3.07 8.92
CA GLU A 119 -6.99 -4.17 8.51
C GLU A 119 -6.15 -5.19 7.74
N ASN A 120 -6.24 -6.45 8.11
CA ASN A 120 -5.59 -7.57 7.39
C ASN A 120 -6.68 -8.40 6.68
N SER A 121 -6.47 -8.68 5.40
CA SER A 121 -7.41 -9.43 4.57
C SER A 121 -6.63 -10.31 3.59
N GLY A 122 -6.45 -11.59 3.96
CA GLY A 122 -5.78 -12.58 3.13
C GLY A 122 -4.29 -12.28 2.95
N ASN A 123 -3.90 -11.81 1.77
CA ASN A 123 -2.52 -11.44 1.44
C ASN A 123 -2.25 -9.93 1.57
N ILE A 124 -3.19 -9.13 2.08
CA ILE A 124 -3.08 -7.67 2.14
C ILE A 124 -3.19 -7.17 3.59
N LEU A 125 -2.17 -6.45 4.06
CA LEU A 125 -2.26 -5.58 5.24
C LEU A 125 -2.42 -4.12 4.77
N LYS A 126 -3.48 -3.46 5.23
CA LYS A 126 -3.68 -2.01 5.06
C LYS A 126 -3.44 -1.30 6.38
N ILE A 127 -2.69 -0.20 6.34
CA ILE A 127 -2.48 0.71 7.47
C ILE A 127 -2.92 2.10 7.04
N ALA A 128 -3.95 2.64 7.67
CA ALA A 128 -4.51 3.95 7.37
C ALA A 128 -4.15 4.96 8.47
N THR A 129 -3.46 6.03 8.11
CA THR A 129 -3.22 7.21 8.94
C THR A 129 -4.33 8.26 8.69
N ALA A 130 -4.12 9.51 9.09
CA ALA A 130 -5.09 10.59 8.86
C ALA A 130 -5.21 11.02 7.38
N GLU A 131 -4.12 10.96 6.61
CA GLU A 131 -4.05 11.47 5.23
C GLU A 131 -3.49 10.45 4.22
N THR A 132 -2.99 9.30 4.70
CA THR A 132 -2.21 8.34 3.92
C THR A 132 -2.67 6.90 4.21
N THR A 133 -2.72 6.04 3.19
CA THR A 133 -2.91 4.60 3.37
C THR A 133 -1.73 3.84 2.79
N PHE A 134 -1.13 2.98 3.59
CA PHE A 134 -0.03 2.08 3.24
C PHE A 134 -0.61 0.69 3.03
N ILE A 135 -0.37 0.11 1.87
CA ILE A 135 -0.95 -1.18 1.45
C ILE A 135 0.20 -2.13 1.17
N PHE A 136 0.44 -3.06 2.10
CA PHE A 136 1.39 -4.15 1.95
C PHE A 136 0.68 -5.35 1.35
N THR A 137 1.01 -5.68 0.11
CA THR A 137 0.46 -6.85 -0.58
C THR A 137 1.55 -7.93 -0.65
N LYS A 138 1.32 -9.08 -0.03
CA LYS A 138 2.20 -10.24 -0.19
C LYS A 138 2.08 -10.75 -1.63
N VAL A 139 3.20 -10.71 -2.34
CA VAL A 139 3.31 -11.02 -3.78
C VAL A 139 3.96 -12.36 -4.07
N GLU A 140 4.63 -12.96 -3.08
CA GLU A 140 5.32 -14.24 -3.19
C GLU A 140 4.87 -15.26 -2.13
N LYS A 141 5.31 -16.52 -2.26
CA LYS A 141 5.06 -17.58 -1.27
C LYS A 141 5.85 -17.33 0.02
N GLU A 142 7.16 -17.16 -0.11
CA GLU A 142 8.02 -16.58 0.91
C GLU A 142 7.57 -15.13 1.18
N PRO A 143 7.63 -14.61 2.43
CA PRO A 143 7.14 -13.26 2.76
C PRO A 143 7.86 -12.08 2.07
N VAL A 144 7.54 -11.81 0.80
CA VAL A 144 7.86 -10.55 0.11
C VAL A 144 6.58 -9.75 -0.07
N TYR A 145 6.60 -8.51 0.40
CA TYR A 145 5.49 -7.57 0.34
C TYR A 145 5.81 -6.44 -0.64
N GLN A 146 4.92 -6.18 -1.59
CA GLN A 146 4.93 -4.93 -2.33
C GLN A 146 4.21 -3.85 -1.52
N LEU A 147 4.84 -2.69 -1.32
CA LEU A 147 4.21 -1.53 -0.71
C LEU A 147 3.62 -0.61 -1.79
N LYS A 148 2.35 -0.22 -1.61
CA LYS A 148 1.72 0.90 -2.31
C LYS A 148 1.30 1.95 -1.28
N ILE A 149 1.56 3.22 -1.57
CA ILE A 149 1.08 4.37 -0.79
C ILE A 149 -0.05 5.05 -1.57
N GLU A 150 -1.16 5.36 -0.90
CA GLU A 150 -2.30 6.09 -1.43
C GLU A 150 -2.63 7.31 -0.54
N GLY A 151 -3.21 8.35 -1.13
CA GLY A 151 -3.49 9.62 -0.46
C GLY A 151 -2.31 10.59 -0.53
N LYS A 152 -2.13 11.40 0.50
CA LYS A 152 -1.03 12.35 0.60
C LYS A 152 0.20 11.63 1.15
N GLN A 153 1.27 11.57 0.36
CA GLN A 153 2.54 10.99 0.79
C GLN A 153 3.32 12.03 1.62
N PRO A 154 3.73 11.72 2.86
CA PRO A 154 4.63 12.57 3.64
C PRO A 154 6.02 12.66 2.98
N ASP A 155 6.71 13.78 3.23
CA ASP A 155 8.11 13.95 2.83
C ASP A 155 9.02 13.24 3.84
N PHE A 156 9.26 11.94 3.59
CA PHE A 156 10.16 11.11 4.37
C PHE A 156 11.63 11.46 4.06
N LYS A 157 12.07 12.63 4.53
CA LYS A 157 13.45 13.10 4.36
C LYS A 157 14.44 12.02 4.82
N ASN A 158 15.42 11.70 3.96
CA ASN A 158 16.41 10.63 4.13
C ASN A 158 15.80 9.22 4.36
N LYS A 159 14.56 8.98 3.92
CA LYS A 159 13.80 7.73 4.13
C LYS A 159 13.00 7.38 2.87
N ARG A 160 13.72 7.24 1.75
CA ARG A 160 13.23 6.71 0.48
C ARG A 160 12.51 5.38 0.74
N ILE A 161 11.23 5.37 0.40
CA ILE A 161 10.37 4.19 0.48
C ILE A 161 10.75 3.25 -0.68
N SER A 162 11.06 1.99 -0.37
CA SER A 162 11.30 0.98 -1.41
C SER A 162 9.97 0.40 -1.93
N GLN A 163 9.99 -0.22 -3.11
CA GLN A 163 8.80 -0.88 -3.65
C GLN A 163 8.50 -2.21 -2.95
N PHE A 164 9.55 -2.93 -2.53
CA PHE A 164 9.42 -4.27 -1.95
C PHE A 164 10.11 -4.36 -0.59
N TYR A 165 9.53 -5.22 0.24
CA TYR A 165 9.87 -5.37 1.65
C TYR A 165 9.83 -6.84 2.06
N THR A 166 10.74 -7.25 2.94
CA THR A 166 10.77 -8.59 3.55
C THR A 166 10.92 -8.47 5.07
N PRO A 167 10.40 -9.41 5.88
CA PRO A 167 10.77 -9.52 7.29
C PRO A 167 12.28 -9.63 7.47
N GLU A 168 12.84 -8.89 8.43
CA GLU A 168 14.29 -8.87 8.70
C GLU A 168 14.90 -10.27 8.90
N ASN A 169 14.18 -11.18 9.55
CA ASN A 169 14.66 -12.55 9.80
C ASN A 169 14.80 -13.43 8.53
N LEU A 170 14.48 -12.91 7.36
CA LEU A 170 14.72 -13.53 6.06
C LEU A 170 15.87 -12.89 5.28
N ILE A 171 16.45 -11.77 5.73
CA ILE A 171 17.38 -10.97 4.91
C ILE A 171 18.63 -11.77 4.49
N ASN A 172 19.25 -12.48 5.44
CA ASN A 172 20.42 -13.36 5.22
C ASN A 172 20.14 -14.61 4.35
N LYS A 173 18.93 -14.74 3.77
CA LYS A 173 18.57 -15.83 2.84
C LYS A 173 18.53 -15.38 1.38
N PHE A 174 18.43 -14.09 1.13
CA PHE A 174 18.50 -13.55 -0.23
C PHE A 174 19.95 -13.56 -0.71
N GLU A 175 20.18 -13.56 -2.02
CA GLU A 175 21.54 -13.42 -2.56
C GLU A 175 22.10 -12.03 -2.19
N GLU A 176 23.08 -12.03 -1.28
CA GLU A 176 23.82 -10.83 -0.89
C GLU A 176 24.86 -10.52 -1.98
N HIS A 177 24.88 -9.26 -2.41
CA HIS A 177 26.12 -8.65 -2.85
C HIS A 177 26.74 -8.03 -1.60
N ASP A 178 27.96 -8.44 -1.28
CA ASP A 178 28.73 -7.96 -0.14
C ASP A 178 28.85 -6.42 -0.19
N CYS A 179 28.62 -5.70 0.93
CA CYS A 179 28.85 -4.24 1.00
C CYS A 179 30.30 -3.90 0.61
N GLY A 180 31.20 -4.88 0.75
CA GLY A 180 32.57 -4.87 0.29
C GLY A 180 33.48 -4.11 1.24
N ASP A 181 34.69 -4.62 1.42
CA ASP A 181 35.81 -3.86 1.97
C ASP A 181 36.22 -2.76 0.97
N PHE A 182 35.41 -1.69 0.88
CA PHE A 182 35.81 -0.46 0.23
C PHE A 182 36.78 0.28 1.17
N GLU A 183 38.07 0.07 0.94
CA GLU A 183 39.13 0.85 1.58
C GLU A 183 39.04 2.33 1.15
N GLY A 184 38.39 3.15 1.98
CA GLY A 184 38.61 4.62 2.10
C GLY A 184 38.25 5.49 0.90
#